data_AF-A0AAW1LRS3-F1
#
_entry.id   AF-A0AAW1LRS3-F1
#
_cell.length_a   1.000
_cell.length_b   1.000
_cell.length_c   1.000
_cell.angle_alpha   90.00
_cell.angle_beta   90.00
_cell.angle_gamma   90.00
#
_symmetry.space_group_name_H-M   'P 1'
#
loop_
_entity.id
_entity.type
_entity.pdbx_description
1 polymer ?
#
loop_
_entity_poly.entity_id
_entity_poly.type
_entity_poly.pdbx_seq_one_letter_code
_entity_poly.pdbx_strand_id
1 'polypeptide(L)'
;MWFKFVGILFGVAMRTKKPLALPIAPIIWKLIVGEPVSIEDLEDVDCMYVQSLRSIRDIHLSGVTEANFLEVIPLESFEGTSCTGKTVPIVPGGRSIALTFSNRSQYFEKAVKFRLQEFNLQVAAIREGMAGIIPVPLLSLVTAEHMEQLICGMSHISITLLKKIVRYRELDENHQELDENHQLVQWLWNILESFTDAERVLFMRFVSGRSRLPSNLLRELHRR
;
A
#
# COMPACT_ATOMS: atom_id res chain seq x y z
N MET A 1 15.47 16.00 2.13
CA MET A 1 14.74 16.97 1.27
C MET A 1 13.68 16.31 0.41
N TRP A 2 13.96 15.24 -0.33
CA TRP A 2 12.98 14.62 -1.25
C TRP A 2 11.71 14.06 -0.59
N PHE A 3 11.82 13.34 0.52
CA PHE A 3 10.65 12.79 1.23
C PHE A 3 9.74 13.86 1.85
N LYS A 4 10.31 14.98 2.30
CA LYS A 4 9.52 16.13 2.76
C LYS A 4 8.70 16.73 1.63
N PHE A 5 9.26 16.82 0.42
CA PHE A 5 8.52 17.26 -0.76
C PHE A 5 7.37 16.30 -1.11
N VAL A 6 7.59 14.97 -1.02
CA VAL A 6 6.49 13.98 -1.17
C VAL A 6 5.37 14.25 -0.16
N GLY A 7 5.70 14.53 1.11
CA GLY A 7 4.72 14.93 2.11
C GLY A 7 3.94 16.21 1.76
N ILE A 8 4.62 17.21 1.19
CA ILE A 8 3.96 18.43 0.68
C ILE A 8 2.99 18.08 -0.44
N LEU A 9 3.40 17.24 -1.41
CA LEU A 9 2.52 16.79 -2.49
C LEU A 9 1.30 16.06 -1.97
N PHE A 10 1.43 15.21 -0.95
CA PHE A 10 0.30 14.54 -0.30
C PHE A 10 -0.67 15.55 0.30
N GLY A 11 -0.16 16.51 1.06
CA GLY A 11 -0.98 17.59 1.63
C GLY A 11 -1.70 18.41 0.54
N VAL A 12 -1.02 18.71 -0.57
CA VAL A 12 -1.62 19.42 -1.71
C VAL A 12 -2.71 18.58 -2.38
N ALA A 13 -2.47 17.27 -2.60
CA ALA A 13 -3.45 16.35 -3.17
C ALA A 13 -4.72 16.30 -2.32
N MET A 14 -4.57 16.20 -0.99
CA MET A 14 -5.68 16.21 -0.04
C MET A 14 -6.49 17.53 -0.09
N ARG A 15 -5.80 18.68 -0.13
CA ARG A 15 -6.47 20.00 -0.16
C ARG A 15 -7.16 20.29 -1.49
N THR A 16 -6.48 19.99 -2.60
CA THR A 16 -6.98 20.25 -3.95
C THR A 16 -7.96 19.18 -4.43
N LYS A 17 -8.03 18.04 -3.72
CA LYS A 17 -8.81 16.86 -4.09
C LYS A 17 -8.42 16.31 -5.47
N LYS A 18 -7.17 16.51 -5.86
CA LYS A 18 -6.60 15.97 -7.10
C LYS A 18 -5.75 14.76 -6.73
N PRO A 19 -6.23 13.53 -7.02
CA PRO A 19 -5.53 12.32 -6.62
C PRO A 19 -4.20 12.18 -7.36
N LEU A 20 -3.20 11.63 -6.67
CA LEU A 20 -1.91 11.26 -7.22
C LEU A 20 -1.92 9.78 -7.58
N ALA A 21 -1.49 9.43 -8.79
CA ALA A 21 -1.36 8.03 -9.19
C ALA A 21 -0.03 7.46 -8.67
N LEU A 22 0.01 7.06 -7.39
CA LEU A 22 1.23 6.56 -6.72
C LEU A 22 1.06 5.10 -6.25
N PRO A 23 1.93 4.17 -6.67
CA PRO A 23 1.92 2.80 -6.19
C PRO A 23 2.73 2.67 -4.90
N ILE A 24 2.16 3.12 -3.77
CA ILE A 24 2.81 3.04 -2.45
C ILE A 24 2.31 1.81 -1.71
N ALA A 25 3.23 1.08 -1.07
CA ALA A 25 2.90 -0.11 -0.29
C ALA A 25 1.97 0.23 0.90
N PRO A 26 0.95 -0.60 1.20
CA PRO A 26 -0.03 -0.35 2.27
C PRO A 26 0.58 -0.03 3.63
N ILE A 27 1.66 -0.72 4.00
CA ILE A 27 2.38 -0.52 5.27
C ILE A 27 2.87 0.92 5.45
N ILE A 28 3.23 1.64 4.38
CA ILE A 28 3.70 3.01 4.46
C ILE A 28 2.58 3.96 4.92
N TRP A 29 1.33 3.71 4.50
CA TRP A 29 0.18 4.49 4.94
C TRP A 29 -0.05 4.33 6.45
N LYS A 30 0.07 3.10 6.96
CA LYS A 30 0.01 2.80 8.41
C LYS A 30 1.08 3.58 9.17
N LEU A 31 2.33 3.55 8.69
CA LEU A 31 3.43 4.29 9.32
C LEU A 31 3.21 5.81 9.30
N ILE A 32 2.63 6.38 8.24
CA ILE A 32 2.33 7.82 8.13
C ILE A 32 1.28 8.25 9.18
N VAL A 33 0.22 7.46 9.35
CA VAL A 33 -0.86 7.80 10.31
C VAL A 33 -0.55 7.37 11.75
N GLY A 34 0.46 6.52 11.92
CA GLY A 34 0.86 5.98 13.23
C GLY A 34 0.03 4.77 13.66
N GLU A 35 -0.57 4.04 12.71
CA GLU A 35 -1.19 2.75 12.98
C GLU A 35 -0.13 1.69 13.28
N PRO A 36 -0.44 0.69 14.14
CA PRO A 36 0.46 -0.41 14.40
C PRO A 36 0.66 -1.24 13.13
N VAL A 37 1.92 -1.61 12.89
CA VAL A 37 2.32 -2.50 11.80
C VAL A 37 2.70 -3.87 12.35
N SER A 38 2.36 -4.92 11.62
CA SER A 38 2.61 -6.31 12.01
C SER A 38 3.42 -7.07 10.97
N ILE A 39 3.76 -8.33 11.25
CA ILE A 39 4.50 -9.15 10.29
C ILE A 39 3.67 -9.48 9.05
N GLU A 40 2.35 -9.53 9.17
CA GLU A 40 1.42 -9.71 8.06
C GLU A 40 1.53 -8.54 7.06
N ASP A 41 1.66 -7.30 7.56
CA ASP A 41 1.90 -6.13 6.69
C ASP A 41 3.21 -6.23 5.90
N LEU A 42 4.22 -6.90 6.48
CA LEU A 42 5.48 -7.15 5.80
C LEU A 42 5.35 -8.30 4.81
N GLU A 43 4.60 -9.34 5.14
CA GLU A 43 4.35 -10.50 4.28
C GLU A 43 3.56 -10.13 3.02
N ASP A 44 2.61 -9.19 3.14
CA ASP A 44 1.86 -8.62 2.01
C ASP A 44 2.75 -7.87 1.01
N VAL A 45 3.91 -7.37 1.46
CA VAL A 45 4.86 -6.62 0.64
C VAL A 45 6.00 -7.50 0.14
N ASP A 46 6.51 -8.40 0.99
CA ASP A 46 7.68 -9.25 0.73
C ASP A 46 7.54 -10.59 1.45
N CYS A 47 6.66 -11.45 0.93
CA CYS A 47 6.40 -12.77 1.49
C CYS A 47 7.65 -13.67 1.50
N MET A 48 8.52 -13.53 0.50
CA MET A 48 9.76 -14.32 0.39
C MET A 48 10.75 -13.97 1.50
N TYR A 49 10.86 -12.69 1.87
CA TYR A 49 11.69 -12.27 2.99
C TYR A 49 11.17 -12.83 4.32
N VAL A 50 9.87 -12.70 4.58
CA VAL A 50 9.25 -13.25 5.80
C VAL A 50 9.43 -14.77 5.86
N GLN A 51 9.23 -15.46 4.74
CA GLN A 51 9.42 -16.90 4.65
C GLN A 51 10.87 -17.30 4.93
N SER A 52 11.84 -16.57 4.38
CA SER A 52 13.28 -16.81 4.63
C SER A 52 13.62 -16.66 6.12
N LEU A 53 13.07 -15.65 6.79
CA LEU A 53 13.25 -15.47 8.23
C LEU A 53 12.59 -16.60 9.04
N ARG A 54 11.37 -17.04 8.66
CA ARG A 54 10.71 -18.20 9.29
C ARG A 54 11.53 -19.47 9.10
N SER A 55 12.11 -19.69 7.92
CA SER A 55 13.00 -20.82 7.65
C SER A 55 14.23 -20.83 8.56
N ILE A 56 14.83 -19.68 8.87
CA ILE A 56 15.94 -19.58 9.84
C ILE A 56 15.46 -19.93 11.26
N ARG A 57 14.31 -19.39 11.68
CA ARG A 57 13.74 -19.65 13.02
C ARG A 57 13.40 -21.13 13.21
N ASP A 58 12.74 -21.71 12.22
CA ASP A 58 12.16 -23.05 12.28
C ASP A 58 13.07 -24.12 11.66
N ILE A 59 14.34 -23.79 11.43
CA ILE A 59 15.33 -24.65 10.75
C ILE A 59 15.49 -26.03 11.38
N HIS A 60 15.21 -26.16 12.68
CA HIS A 60 15.19 -27.41 13.43
C HIS A 60 14.18 -28.44 12.89
N LEU A 61 13.08 -27.98 12.28
CA LEU A 61 12.10 -28.86 11.63
C LEU A 61 12.65 -29.50 10.35
N SER A 62 13.69 -28.91 9.76
CA SER A 62 14.39 -29.44 8.57
C SER A 62 15.54 -30.39 8.92
N GLY A 63 15.66 -30.81 10.19
CA GLY A 63 16.73 -31.72 10.64
C GLY A 63 18.09 -31.04 10.87
N VAL A 64 18.14 -29.71 10.82
CA VAL A 64 19.36 -28.94 11.13
C VAL A 64 19.53 -28.86 12.64
N THR A 65 20.76 -29.16 13.08
CA THR A 65 21.20 -29.15 14.47
C THR A 65 22.17 -28.00 14.70
N GLU A 66 22.60 -27.79 15.94
CA GLU A 66 23.59 -26.77 16.25
C GLU A 66 24.93 -27.01 15.54
N ALA A 67 25.33 -28.26 15.31
CA ALA A 67 26.61 -28.61 14.71
C ALA A 67 26.72 -28.21 13.22
N ASN A 68 25.62 -28.25 12.46
CA ASN A 68 25.59 -27.94 11.03
C ASN A 68 24.87 -26.63 10.70
N PHE A 69 24.48 -25.84 11.72
CA PHE A 69 23.73 -24.60 11.53
C PHE A 69 24.47 -23.58 10.65
N LEU A 70 25.76 -23.37 10.91
CA LEU A 70 26.59 -22.40 10.17
C LEU A 70 26.93 -22.86 8.75
N GLU A 71 26.83 -24.16 8.46
CA GLU A 71 27.01 -24.68 7.10
C GLU A 71 25.78 -24.42 6.23
N VAL A 72 24.59 -24.42 6.85
CA VAL A 72 23.30 -24.24 6.15
C VAL A 72 22.90 -22.77 6.04
N ILE A 73 23.19 -21.96 7.05
CA ILE A 73 22.79 -20.55 7.10
C ILE A 73 24.01 -19.66 6.82
N PRO A 74 24.07 -18.94 5.67
CA PRO A 74 25.20 -18.11 5.28
C PRO A 74 25.18 -16.72 5.96
N LEU A 75 24.80 -16.67 7.23
CA LEU A 75 24.76 -15.45 8.05
C LEU A 75 25.59 -15.67 9.31
N GLU A 76 26.66 -14.89 9.46
CA GLU A 76 27.59 -15.04 10.59
C GLU A 76 27.12 -14.27 11.83
N SER A 77 26.37 -13.18 11.65
CA SER A 77 26.01 -12.25 12.72
C SER A 77 24.60 -11.68 12.58
N PHE A 78 24.19 -10.80 13.50
CA PHE A 78 22.91 -10.09 13.45
C PHE A 78 22.97 -8.97 12.40
N GLU A 79 23.14 -9.38 11.15
CA GLU A 79 23.08 -8.56 9.96
C GLU A 79 21.96 -9.04 9.03
N GLY A 80 21.46 -8.13 8.20
CA GLY A 80 20.45 -8.44 7.21
C GLY A 80 20.58 -7.51 6.00
N THR A 81 19.88 -7.86 4.93
CA THR A 81 19.86 -7.05 3.72
C THR A 81 18.88 -5.89 3.90
N SER A 82 19.35 -4.66 3.76
CA SER A 82 18.51 -3.46 3.67
C SER A 82 17.73 -3.41 2.36
N CYS A 83 16.73 -2.54 2.29
CA CYS A 83 15.99 -2.19 1.06
C CYS A 83 16.90 -1.70 -0.09
N THR A 84 18.13 -1.30 0.20
CA THR A 84 19.13 -0.91 -0.81
C THR A 84 20.03 -2.06 -1.28
N GLY A 85 19.78 -3.28 -0.81
CA GLY A 85 20.61 -4.47 -1.11
C GLY A 85 21.90 -4.54 -0.30
N LYS A 86 22.15 -3.60 0.61
CA LYS A 86 23.36 -3.59 1.46
C LYS A 86 23.17 -4.41 2.72
N THR A 87 24.18 -5.19 3.09
CA THR A 87 24.27 -5.84 4.40
C THR A 87 24.48 -4.81 5.51
N VAL A 88 23.57 -4.78 6.47
CA VAL A 88 23.58 -3.83 7.59
C VAL A 88 23.24 -4.54 8.89
N PRO A 89 23.74 -4.05 10.04
CA PRO A 89 23.34 -4.59 11.34
C PRO A 89 21.86 -4.32 11.62
N ILE A 90 21.10 -5.35 11.97
CA ILE A 90 19.65 -5.25 12.26
C ILE A 90 19.38 -4.72 13.68
N VAL A 91 20.41 -4.69 14.52
CA VAL A 91 20.39 -4.12 15.88
C VAL A 91 21.68 -3.32 16.11
N PRO A 92 21.69 -2.35 17.05
CA PRO A 92 22.93 -1.69 17.44
C PRO A 92 24.01 -2.71 17.85
N GLY A 93 25.18 -2.65 17.21
CA GLY A 93 26.26 -3.61 17.44
C GLY A 93 26.04 -5.01 16.85
N GLY A 94 25.06 -5.21 15.97
CA GLY A 94 24.67 -6.54 15.44
C GLY A 94 25.81 -7.35 14.81
N ARG A 95 26.81 -6.68 14.24
CA ARG A 95 28.04 -7.33 13.71
C ARG A 95 28.84 -8.10 14.75
N SER A 96 28.74 -7.70 16.01
CA SER A 96 29.44 -8.34 17.13
C SER A 96 28.61 -9.45 17.78
N ILE A 97 27.35 -9.62 17.36
CA ILE A 97 26.44 -10.64 17.88
C ILE A 97 26.41 -11.77 16.86
N ALA A 98 27.12 -12.86 17.13
CA ALA A 98 27.11 -14.03 16.27
C ALA A 98 25.70 -14.63 16.19
N LEU A 99 25.28 -15.02 14.99
CA LEU A 99 24.04 -15.78 14.80
C LEU A 99 24.32 -17.25 15.14
N THR A 100 23.62 -17.78 16.13
CA THR A 100 23.76 -19.16 16.59
C THR A 100 22.43 -19.89 16.50
N PHE A 101 22.50 -21.23 16.53
CA PHE A 101 21.29 -22.05 16.58
C PHE A 101 20.38 -21.62 17.74
N SER A 102 20.93 -21.39 18.94
CA SER A 102 20.15 -21.03 20.13
C SER A 102 19.49 -19.64 20.05
N ASN A 103 20.11 -18.65 19.37
CA ASN A 103 19.59 -17.28 19.30
C ASN A 103 18.80 -16.95 18.01
N ARG A 104 18.60 -17.92 17.11
CA ARG A 104 17.86 -17.77 15.84
C ARG A 104 16.45 -17.16 15.98
N SER A 105 15.74 -17.49 17.06
CA SER A 105 14.42 -16.91 17.33
C SER A 105 14.51 -15.44 17.70
N GLN A 106 15.56 -15.05 18.44
CA GLN A 106 15.82 -13.64 18.72
C GLN A 106 16.19 -12.89 17.44
N TYR A 107 17.02 -13.49 16.58
CA TYR A 107 17.34 -12.92 15.27
C TYR A 107 16.09 -12.66 14.44
N PHE A 108 15.16 -13.63 14.36
CA PHE A 108 13.88 -13.47 13.67
C PHE A 108 13.11 -12.23 14.15
N GLU A 109 12.86 -12.11 15.46
CA GLU A 109 12.13 -10.97 16.04
C GLU A 109 12.83 -9.63 15.76
N LYS A 110 14.16 -9.60 15.84
CA LYS A 110 14.94 -8.39 15.56
C LYS A 110 14.94 -8.03 14.08
N ALA A 111 15.02 -9.01 13.18
CA ALA A 111 15.02 -8.81 11.74
C ALA A 111 13.66 -8.28 11.26
N VAL A 112 12.56 -8.87 11.74
CA VAL A 112 11.19 -8.37 11.47
C VAL A 112 11.04 -6.94 11.97
N LYS A 113 11.42 -6.67 13.22
CA LYS A 113 11.36 -5.31 13.78
C LYS A 113 12.20 -4.31 12.99
N PHE A 114 13.42 -4.69 12.61
CA PHE A 114 14.28 -3.86 11.78
C PHE A 114 13.60 -3.50 10.46
N ARG A 115 13.04 -4.49 9.75
CA ARG A 115 12.42 -4.28 8.45
C ARG A 115 11.16 -3.41 8.53
N LEU A 116 10.33 -3.59 9.57
CA LEU A 116 9.15 -2.75 9.81
C LEU A 116 9.53 -1.28 10.13
N GLN A 117 10.72 -1.04 10.67
CA GLN A 117 11.18 0.29 11.09
C GLN A 117 12.17 0.95 10.13
N GLU A 118 12.53 0.26 9.04
CA GLU A 118 13.56 0.68 8.10
C GLU A 118 13.28 2.05 7.47
N PHE A 119 11.99 2.39 7.30
CA PHE A 119 11.54 3.62 6.66
C PHE A 119 11.16 4.76 7.62
N ASN A 120 11.41 4.62 8.92
CA ASN A 120 10.95 5.59 9.93
C ASN A 120 11.44 7.03 9.66
N LEU A 121 12.68 7.20 9.18
CA LEU A 121 13.22 8.53 8.87
C LEU A 121 12.52 9.18 7.67
N GLN A 122 12.22 8.38 6.65
CA GLN A 122 11.55 8.79 5.42
C GLN A 122 10.08 9.14 5.73
N VAL A 123 9.41 8.30 6.53
CA VAL A 123 8.04 8.53 7.00
C VAL A 123 7.98 9.80 7.86
N ALA A 124 8.93 10.01 8.78
CA ALA A 124 8.99 11.23 9.58
C ALA A 124 9.12 12.48 8.71
N ALA A 125 9.98 12.44 7.68
CA ALA A 125 10.12 13.54 6.72
C ALA A 125 8.83 13.78 5.89
N ILE A 126 8.13 12.71 5.48
CA ILE A 126 6.81 12.83 4.82
C ILE A 126 5.80 13.50 5.74
N ARG A 127 5.69 13.05 7.00
CA ARG A 127 4.78 13.64 7.99
C ARG A 127 5.10 15.12 8.25
N GLU A 128 6.38 15.47 8.31
CA GLU A 128 6.82 16.87 8.42
C GLU A 128 6.36 17.71 7.21
N GLY A 129 6.47 17.17 5.99
CA GLY A 129 5.98 17.84 4.78
C GLY A 129 4.47 18.03 4.77
N MET A 130 3.72 17.01 5.20
CA MET A 130 2.25 17.07 5.30
C MET A 130 1.80 18.10 6.33
N ALA A 131 2.47 18.17 7.48
CA ALA A 131 2.16 19.11 8.56
C ALA A 131 2.26 20.59 8.14
N GLY A 132 3.04 20.90 7.08
CA GLY A 132 3.11 22.25 6.51
C GLY A 132 1.89 22.64 5.67
N ILE A 133 1.04 21.68 5.28
CA ILE A 133 -0.09 21.90 4.36
C ILE A 133 -1.44 21.61 5.02
N ILE A 134 -1.50 20.57 5.86
CA ILE A 134 -2.70 20.12 6.57
C ILE A 134 -2.50 20.13 8.10
N PRO A 135 -3.57 20.30 8.90
CA PRO A 135 -3.47 20.21 10.36
C PRO A 135 -2.92 18.86 10.83
N VAL A 136 -1.90 18.88 11.70
CA VAL A 136 -1.26 17.68 12.26
C VAL A 136 -2.26 16.69 12.88
N PRO A 137 -3.31 17.11 13.62
CA PRO A 137 -4.28 16.17 14.18
C PRO A 137 -4.96 15.29 13.14
N LEU A 138 -5.11 15.76 11.88
CA LEU A 138 -5.70 14.94 10.81
C LEU A 138 -4.87 13.69 10.50
N LEU A 139 -3.55 13.73 10.73
CA LEU A 139 -2.68 12.57 10.50
C LEU A 139 -2.99 11.41 11.44
N SER A 140 -3.56 11.68 12.62
CA SER A 140 -3.84 10.67 13.64
C SER A 140 -5.33 10.35 13.78
N LEU A 141 -6.21 11.06 13.06
CA LEU A 141 -7.67 10.86 13.11
C LEU A 141 -8.21 10.05 11.93
N VAL A 142 -7.36 9.71 10.95
CA VAL A 142 -7.74 8.95 9.76
C VAL A 142 -7.02 7.62 9.74
N THR A 143 -7.68 6.62 9.16
CA THR A 143 -7.07 5.31 8.95
C THR A 143 -6.07 5.35 7.79
N ALA A 144 -5.18 4.37 7.74
CA ALA A 144 -4.23 4.19 6.63
C ALA A 144 -4.95 4.11 5.28
N GLU A 145 -6.03 3.33 5.19
CA GLU A 145 -6.85 3.19 3.98
C GLU A 145 -7.48 4.53 3.58
N HIS A 146 -8.04 5.27 4.54
CA HIS A 146 -8.66 6.56 4.24
C HIS A 146 -7.62 7.60 3.80
N MET A 147 -6.42 7.58 4.40
CA MET A 147 -5.30 8.41 3.98
C MET A 147 -4.91 8.13 2.52
N GLU A 148 -4.79 6.86 2.15
CA GLU A 148 -4.54 6.46 0.76
C GLU A 148 -5.65 6.95 -0.17
N GLN A 149 -6.92 6.79 0.19
CA GLN A 149 -8.03 7.25 -0.63
C GLN A 149 -8.05 8.77 -0.82
N LEU A 150 -7.69 9.54 0.20
CA LEU A 150 -7.62 11.01 0.12
C LEU A 150 -6.50 11.48 -0.81
N ILE A 151 -5.38 10.75 -0.86
CA ILE A 151 -4.19 11.13 -1.63
C ILE A 151 -4.21 10.52 -3.04
N CYS A 152 -4.53 9.23 -3.16
CA CYS A 152 -4.45 8.46 -4.38
C CYS A 152 -5.79 8.22 -5.07
N GLY A 153 -6.91 8.51 -4.39
CA GLY A 153 -8.24 8.16 -4.87
C GLY A 153 -8.60 6.69 -4.57
N MET A 154 -9.84 6.34 -4.89
CA MET A 154 -10.39 5.02 -4.60
C MET A 154 -9.77 3.96 -5.53
N SER A 155 -9.21 2.92 -4.93
CA SER A 155 -8.68 1.74 -5.61
C SER A 155 -9.79 0.86 -6.19
N HIS A 156 -10.91 0.74 -5.49
CA HIS A 156 -12.07 -0.02 -5.92
C HIS A 156 -13.05 0.84 -6.75
N ILE A 157 -13.45 0.31 -7.90
CA ILE A 157 -14.38 0.97 -8.83
C ILE A 157 -15.78 0.40 -8.61
N SER A 158 -16.59 1.14 -7.86
CA SER A 158 -18.00 0.77 -7.65
C SER A 158 -18.82 1.09 -8.90
N ILE A 159 -19.38 0.06 -9.53
CA ILE A 159 -20.30 0.22 -10.66
C ILE A 159 -21.54 1.01 -10.25
N THR A 160 -22.07 0.77 -9.06
CA THR A 160 -23.19 1.54 -8.49
C THR A 160 -22.87 3.03 -8.40
N LEU A 161 -21.61 3.39 -8.05
CA LEU A 161 -21.18 4.78 -8.02
C LEU A 161 -21.05 5.37 -9.42
N LEU A 162 -20.48 4.62 -10.35
CA LEU A 162 -20.33 5.02 -11.76
C LEU A 162 -21.68 5.32 -12.40
N LYS A 163 -22.68 4.46 -12.20
CA LYS A 163 -24.05 4.66 -12.70
C LYS A 163 -24.61 6.04 -12.32
N LYS A 164 -24.34 6.50 -11.10
CA LYS A 164 -24.86 7.79 -10.59
C LYS A 164 -24.18 9.03 -11.19
N ILE A 165 -23.00 8.89 -11.81
CA ILE A 165 -22.22 10.02 -12.34
C ILE A 165 -22.18 10.06 -13.86
N VAL A 166 -22.42 8.93 -14.52
CA VAL A 166 -22.39 8.83 -15.98
C VAL A 166 -23.53 9.65 -16.56
N ARG A 167 -23.24 10.36 -17.64
CA ARG A 167 -24.25 11.09 -18.41
C ARG A 167 -24.18 10.65 -19.86
N TYR A 168 -25.33 10.24 -20.38
CA TYR A 168 -25.52 9.90 -21.77
C TYR A 168 -25.71 11.20 -22.58
N ARG A 169 -25.02 11.35 -23.70
CA ARG A 169 -25.04 12.58 -24.52
C ARG A 169 -25.52 12.38 -25.95
N GLU A 170 -25.74 11.14 -26.36
CA GLU A 170 -26.08 10.81 -27.75
C GLU A 170 -27.55 10.45 -27.87
N LEU A 171 -28.07 10.66 -29.08
CA LEU A 171 -29.35 10.13 -29.55
C LEU A 171 -29.06 8.80 -30.24
N ASP A 172 -29.91 7.79 -30.05
CA ASP A 172 -29.79 6.51 -30.76
C ASP A 172 -30.05 6.67 -32.26
N GLU A 173 -29.90 5.59 -33.03
CA GLU A 173 -30.18 5.56 -34.48
C GLU A 173 -31.62 6.01 -34.82
N ASN A 174 -32.54 5.93 -33.85
CA ASN A 174 -33.95 6.33 -33.95
C ASN A 174 -34.23 7.75 -33.42
N HIS A 175 -33.19 8.55 -33.15
CA HIS A 175 -33.30 9.90 -32.57
C HIS A 175 -33.94 9.95 -31.17
N GLN A 176 -33.87 8.86 -30.38
CA GLN A 176 -34.24 8.85 -28.97
C GLN A 176 -33.04 9.15 -28.08
N GLU A 177 -33.25 9.93 -27.01
CA GLU A 177 -32.23 10.14 -25.99
C GLU A 177 -31.82 8.79 -25.40
N LEU A 178 -30.51 8.49 -25.40
CA LEU A 178 -30.02 7.34 -24.64
C LEU A 178 -30.27 7.59 -23.15
N ASP A 179 -31.18 6.82 -22.58
CA ASP A 179 -31.47 6.82 -21.14
C ASP A 179 -30.96 5.52 -20.48
N GLU A 180 -31.17 5.39 -19.16
CA GLU A 180 -30.78 4.20 -18.41
C GLU A 180 -31.51 2.92 -18.87
N ASN A 181 -32.64 3.06 -19.56
CA ASN A 181 -33.45 1.94 -20.04
C ASN A 181 -33.04 1.47 -21.44
N HIS A 182 -32.22 2.25 -22.15
CA HIS A 182 -31.76 1.89 -23.49
C HIS A 182 -30.97 0.57 -23.49
N GLN A 183 -31.24 -0.31 -24.45
CA GLN A 183 -30.71 -1.68 -24.48
C GLN A 183 -29.16 -1.73 -24.43
N LEU A 184 -28.49 -0.84 -25.17
CA LEU A 184 -27.03 -0.73 -25.17
C LEU A 184 -26.46 -0.31 -23.80
N VAL A 185 -27.17 0.58 -23.10
CA VAL A 185 -26.76 1.05 -21.76
C VAL A 185 -26.89 -0.09 -20.76
N GLN A 186 -27.99 -0.84 -20.81
CA GLN A 186 -28.17 -2.03 -19.97
C GLN A 186 -27.09 -3.08 -20.23
N TRP A 187 -26.76 -3.36 -21.50
CA TRP A 187 -25.68 -4.31 -21.83
C TRP A 187 -24.32 -3.85 -21.31
N LEU A 188 -23.98 -2.57 -21.49
CA LEU A 188 -22.75 -2.01 -20.94
C LEU A 188 -22.66 -2.25 -19.44
N TRP A 189 -23.72 -1.94 -18.69
CA TRP A 189 -23.72 -2.11 -17.24
C TRP A 189 -23.67 -3.58 -16.81
N ASN A 190 -24.41 -4.46 -17.48
CA ASN A 190 -24.36 -5.90 -17.19
C ASN A 190 -22.96 -6.48 -17.40
N ILE A 191 -22.24 -6.03 -18.44
CA ILE A 191 -20.84 -6.39 -18.69
C ILE A 191 -19.92 -5.83 -17.60
N LEU A 192 -20.07 -4.55 -17.24
CA LEU A 192 -19.24 -3.94 -16.18
C LEU A 192 -19.48 -4.56 -14.79
N GLU A 193 -20.69 -5.04 -14.52
CA GLU A 193 -21.01 -5.77 -13.29
C GLU A 193 -20.37 -7.16 -13.26
N SER A 194 -20.24 -7.83 -14.40
CA SER A 194 -19.57 -9.13 -14.49
C SER A 194 -18.04 -9.05 -14.47
N PHE A 195 -17.46 -7.87 -14.67
CA PHE A 195 -16.01 -7.66 -14.58
C PHE A 195 -15.46 -7.87 -13.16
N THR A 196 -14.25 -8.45 -13.11
CA THR A 196 -13.37 -8.41 -11.95
C THR A 196 -12.90 -6.99 -11.64
N ASP A 197 -12.41 -6.73 -10.44
CA ASP A 197 -11.89 -5.41 -10.07
C ASP A 197 -10.72 -4.96 -10.96
N ALA A 198 -9.86 -5.89 -11.39
CA ALA A 198 -8.78 -5.61 -12.32
C ALA A 198 -9.30 -5.15 -13.69
N GLU A 199 -10.33 -5.82 -14.22
CA GLU A 199 -10.97 -5.45 -15.49
C GLU A 199 -11.70 -4.11 -15.38
N ARG A 200 -12.35 -3.82 -14.25
CA ARG A 200 -12.97 -2.50 -13.99
C ARG A 200 -11.92 -1.39 -14.00
N VAL A 201 -10.74 -1.63 -13.40
CA VAL A 201 -9.61 -0.68 -13.44
C VAL A 201 -9.11 -0.46 -14.86
N LEU A 202 -9.01 -1.52 -15.68
CA LEU A 202 -8.64 -1.41 -17.09
C LEU A 202 -9.67 -0.61 -17.89
N PHE A 203 -10.96 -0.85 -17.69
CA PHE A 203 -12.03 -0.08 -18.30
C PHE A 203 -11.93 1.41 -17.93
N MET A 204 -11.77 1.74 -16.64
CA MET A 204 -11.59 3.13 -16.21
C MET A 204 -10.37 3.79 -16.83
N ARG A 205 -9.26 3.04 -16.97
CA ARG A 205 -8.06 3.53 -17.64
C ARG A 205 -8.30 3.77 -19.12
N PHE A 206 -9.08 2.91 -19.78
CA PHE A 206 -9.47 3.08 -21.19
C PHE A 206 -10.31 4.34 -21.40
N VAL A 207 -11.36 4.56 -20.60
CA VAL A 207 -12.29 5.69 -20.82
C VAL A 207 -11.79 7.03 -20.28
N SER A 208 -10.92 7.03 -19.25
CA SER A 208 -10.51 8.26 -18.55
C SER A 208 -9.00 8.47 -18.46
N GLY A 209 -8.19 7.51 -18.89
CA GLY A 209 -6.74 7.51 -18.67
C GLY A 209 -6.32 7.25 -17.22
N ARG A 210 -7.26 7.00 -16.30
CA ARG A 210 -7.00 6.87 -14.85
C ARG A 210 -7.40 5.50 -14.32
N SER A 211 -6.56 4.97 -13.44
CA SER A 211 -6.80 3.69 -12.76
C SER A 211 -7.58 3.83 -11.45
N ARG A 212 -7.82 5.05 -10.96
CA ARG A 212 -8.48 5.32 -9.68
C ARG A 212 -9.52 6.41 -9.83
N LEU A 213 -10.61 6.27 -9.09
CA LEU A 213 -11.67 7.28 -9.04
C LEU A 213 -11.30 8.39 -8.05
N PRO A 214 -11.58 9.67 -8.37
CA PRO A 214 -11.43 10.75 -7.40
C PRO A 214 -12.29 10.52 -6.15
N SER A 215 -11.73 10.76 -4.96
CA SER A 215 -12.41 10.50 -3.68
C SER A 215 -13.59 11.44 -3.39
N ASN A 216 -13.72 12.55 -4.13
CA ASN A 216 -14.84 13.51 -3.97
C ASN A 216 -16.17 13.01 -4.54
N LEU A 217 -16.17 11.98 -5.41
CA LEU A 217 -17.41 11.48 -6.03
C LEU A 217 -18.45 11.01 -5.01
N LEU A 218 -18.02 10.46 -3.87
CA LEU A 218 -18.91 10.02 -2.80
C LEU A 218 -19.64 11.18 -2.09
N ARG A 219 -19.05 12.37 -2.05
CA ARG A 219 -19.64 13.53 -1.36
C ARG A 219 -20.62 14.32 -2.23
N GLU A 220 -20.42 14.34 -3.54
CA GLU A 220 -21.35 15.00 -4.46
C GLU A 220 -22.70 14.27 -4.57
N LEU A 221 -22.72 12.98 -4.26
CA LEU A 221 -23.95 12.17 -4.24
C LEU A 221 -24.78 12.29 -2.96
N HIS A 222 -24.16 12.67 -1.83
CA HIS A 222 -24.88 12.92 -0.57
C HIS A 222 -25.37 14.38 -0.44
N ARG A 223 -25.01 15.27 -1.37
CA ARG A 223 -25.46 16.67 -1.40
C ARG A 223 -26.62 16.91 -2.37
N ARG A 224 -27.22 15.85 -2.90
CA ARG A 224 -28.43 15.90 -3.74
C ARG A 224 -29.58 15.22 -3.03
#